data_AF-A0A7C9N120-F1
#
_entry.id   AF-A0A7C9N120-F1
#
_cell.length_a   1.000
_cell.length_b   1.000
_cell.length_c   1.000
_cell.angle_alpha   90.00
_cell.angle_beta   90.00
_cell.angle_gamma   90.00
#
_symmetry.space_group_name_H-M   'P 1'
#
loop_
_entity.id
_entity.type
_entity.pdbx_description
1 polymer ?
#
loop_
_entity_poly.entity_id
_entity_poly.type
_entity_poly.pdbx_seq_one_letter_code
_entity_poly.pdbx_strand_id
1 'polypeptide(L)'
;MKAHARGRCQFSKRPDCARHSSPLLSTSTRFVIEPFTSALLAGLRGGADAAGSGFIKIFDLFNYIVEEVPKQVPDGQHPIFKADNLELNFAVALSKGGKKSAVPGCGANASPQLDDAWAALESVLVDLYPFGPRDQEIWSRAGGDLSRLEFHSSGQAAWHSALRKLKQGGGGRSITFATLLKAAQTDFANHPQLALLQAP
;
A
#
# COMPACT_ATOMS: atom_id res chain seq x y z
N MET A 1 -61.68 -32.19 -85.78
CA MET A 1 -62.57 -31.05 -85.44
C MET A 1 -62.14 -30.45 -84.11
N LYS A 2 -61.87 -29.13 -84.11
CA LYS A 2 -61.76 -28.21 -82.94
C LYS A 2 -60.63 -28.48 -81.93
N ALA A 3 -59.99 -27.49 -81.30
CA ALA A 3 -59.81 -26.05 -81.50
C ALA A 3 -58.73 -25.60 -80.48
N HIS A 4 -58.09 -24.47 -80.77
CA HIS A 4 -57.19 -23.70 -79.91
C HIS A 4 -57.62 -23.58 -78.43
N ALA A 5 -56.65 -23.42 -77.52
CA ALA A 5 -56.47 -22.15 -76.79
C ALA A 5 -55.22 -22.14 -75.89
N ARG A 6 -54.47 -21.03 -76.00
CA ARG A 6 -53.45 -20.54 -75.06
C ARG A 6 -54.09 -20.26 -73.70
N GLY A 7 -53.39 -20.51 -72.60
CA GLY A 7 -53.89 -20.18 -71.26
C GLY A 7 -52.80 -20.07 -70.18
N ARG A 8 -52.31 -18.85 -69.99
CA ARG A 8 -51.77 -18.23 -68.76
C ARG A 8 -50.89 -19.08 -67.82
N CYS A 9 -49.61 -18.69 -67.76
CA CYS A 9 -48.78 -18.82 -66.56
C CYS A 9 -49.51 -18.17 -65.38
N GLN A 10 -49.91 -18.96 -64.39
CA GLN A 10 -50.46 -18.45 -63.15
C GLN A 10 -49.30 -17.94 -62.28
N PHE A 11 -49.41 -16.66 -61.89
CA PHE A 11 -48.64 -16.03 -60.83
C PHE A 11 -48.83 -16.83 -59.53
N SER A 12 -47.85 -17.66 -59.17
CA SER A 12 -47.78 -18.24 -57.84
C SER A 12 -47.34 -17.16 -56.86
N LYS A 13 -48.18 -16.92 -55.85
CA LYS A 13 -47.93 -16.03 -54.72
C LYS A 13 -46.54 -16.30 -54.14
N ARG A 14 -45.75 -15.23 -53.99
CA ARG A 14 -44.53 -15.26 -53.17
C ARG A 14 -44.91 -15.73 -51.76
N PRO A 15 -44.33 -16.82 -51.23
CA PRO A 15 -44.39 -17.06 -49.81
C PRO A 15 -43.41 -16.12 -49.11
N ASP A 16 -43.94 -15.48 -48.08
CA ASP A 16 -43.24 -14.60 -47.15
C ASP A 16 -41.85 -15.11 -46.77
N CYS A 17 -40.93 -14.15 -46.66
CA CYS A 17 -39.62 -14.31 -46.04
C CYS A 17 -39.80 -14.76 -44.59
N ALA A 18 -39.95 -16.07 -44.38
CA ALA A 18 -39.77 -16.70 -43.08
C ALA A 18 -38.31 -16.46 -42.68
N ARG A 19 -38.11 -15.41 -41.87
CA ARG A 19 -36.90 -15.23 -41.06
C ARG A 19 -36.70 -16.51 -40.28
N HIS A 20 -35.83 -17.36 -40.78
CA HIS A 20 -35.12 -18.32 -39.95
C HIS A 20 -34.31 -17.48 -38.98
N SER A 21 -34.92 -17.19 -37.82
CA SER A 21 -34.22 -16.75 -36.63
C SER A 21 -33.28 -17.88 -36.26
N SER A 22 -32.08 -17.83 -36.86
CA SER A 22 -30.92 -18.51 -36.33
C SER A 22 -30.85 -18.11 -34.85
N PRO A 23 -30.76 -19.04 -33.89
CA PRO A 23 -30.31 -18.66 -32.57
C PRO A 23 -28.89 -18.18 -32.77
N LEU A 24 -28.71 -16.86 -32.85
CA LEU A 24 -27.44 -16.26 -32.54
C LEU A 24 -27.14 -16.81 -31.15
N LEU A 25 -26.20 -17.76 -31.07
CA LEU A 25 -25.40 -17.85 -29.87
C LEU A 25 -24.77 -16.47 -29.74
N SER A 26 -25.47 -15.60 -29.03
CA SER A 26 -24.86 -14.52 -28.30
C SER A 26 -23.98 -15.21 -27.28
N THR A 27 -22.83 -15.70 -27.75
CA THR A 27 -21.60 -15.60 -26.99
C THR A 27 -21.39 -14.11 -26.83
N SER A 28 -22.16 -13.54 -25.89
CA SER A 28 -21.63 -12.51 -25.05
C SER A 28 -20.35 -13.13 -24.53
N THR A 29 -19.25 -12.81 -25.21
CA THR A 29 -17.92 -12.96 -24.66
C THR A 29 -17.97 -12.07 -23.43
N ARG A 30 -18.53 -12.59 -22.34
CA ARG A 30 -18.26 -12.12 -21.00
C ARG A 30 -16.75 -12.11 -21.02
N PHE A 31 -16.16 -10.93 -20.97
CA PHE A 31 -14.74 -10.77 -20.78
C PHE A 31 -14.48 -11.52 -19.46
N VAL A 32 -14.07 -12.79 -19.55
CA VAL A 32 -13.77 -13.60 -18.37
C VAL A 32 -12.42 -13.07 -17.94
N ILE A 33 -12.46 -11.99 -17.18
CA ILE A 33 -11.31 -11.54 -16.42
C ILE A 33 -10.99 -12.71 -15.49
N GLU A 34 -9.76 -13.20 -15.52
CA GLU A 34 -9.27 -14.27 -14.64
C GLU A 34 -9.75 -14.03 -13.20
N PRO A 35 -10.30 -15.04 -12.48
CA PRO A 35 -10.86 -14.88 -11.14
C PRO A 35 -9.91 -14.15 -10.18
N PHE A 36 -8.61 -14.47 -10.27
CA PHE A 36 -7.55 -13.77 -9.57
C PHE A 36 -7.50 -12.27 -9.89
N THR A 37 -7.45 -11.91 -11.19
CA THR A 37 -7.39 -10.51 -11.62
C THR A 37 -8.65 -9.74 -11.22
N SER A 38 -9.82 -10.39 -11.31
CA SER A 38 -11.10 -9.82 -10.88
C SER A 38 -11.09 -9.50 -9.38
N ALA A 39 -10.67 -10.45 -8.55
CA ALA A 39 -10.55 -10.27 -7.10
C ALA A 39 -9.48 -9.22 -6.75
N LEU A 40 -8.31 -9.24 -7.40
CA LEU A 40 -7.27 -8.24 -7.18
C LEU A 40 -7.79 -6.82 -7.46
N LEU A 41 -8.49 -6.62 -8.58
CA LEU A 41 -9.06 -5.32 -8.94
C LEU A 41 -10.19 -4.90 -7.99
N ALA A 42 -11.04 -5.82 -7.56
CA ALA A 42 -12.09 -5.55 -6.57
C ALA A 42 -11.48 -5.14 -5.22
N GLY A 43 -10.41 -5.83 -4.79
CA GLY A 43 -9.63 -5.50 -3.61
C GLY A 43 -9.06 -4.09 -3.69
N LEU A 44 -8.35 -3.77 -4.78
CA LEU A 44 -7.76 -2.44 -5.04
C LEU A 44 -8.79 -1.31 -5.18
N ARG A 45 -10.03 -1.62 -5.54
CA ARG A 45 -11.14 -0.64 -5.55
C ARG A 45 -11.69 -0.34 -4.15
N GLY A 46 -11.13 -0.94 -3.11
CA GLY A 46 -11.51 -0.74 -1.71
C GLY A 46 -12.12 -1.97 -1.05
N GLY A 47 -12.33 -3.08 -1.78
CA GLY A 47 -12.81 -4.33 -1.19
C GLY A 47 -11.86 -4.90 -0.13
N ALA A 48 -10.57 -4.59 -0.23
CA ALA A 48 -9.54 -5.05 0.69
C ALA A 48 -9.29 -4.10 1.90
N ASP A 49 -9.99 -2.97 2.02
CA ASP A 49 -9.85 -2.05 3.16
C ASP A 49 -10.79 -2.45 4.32
N ALA A 50 -10.59 -3.65 4.86
CA ALA A 50 -11.45 -4.20 5.92
C ALA A 50 -11.43 -3.35 7.21
N ALA A 51 -10.31 -2.69 7.48
CA ALA A 51 -10.12 -1.84 8.65
C ALA A 51 -10.68 -0.41 8.47
N GLY A 52 -11.12 -0.03 7.27
CA GLY A 52 -11.56 1.34 6.96
C GLY A 52 -10.47 2.38 7.16
N SER A 53 -9.20 1.98 7.02
CA SER A 53 -8.03 2.82 7.25
C SER A 53 -7.80 3.85 6.15
N GLY A 54 -8.48 3.70 5.01
CA GLY A 54 -8.24 4.50 3.81
C GLY A 54 -7.07 3.98 2.96
N PHE A 55 -6.35 2.96 3.43
CA PHE A 55 -5.27 2.30 2.72
C PHE A 55 -5.56 0.82 2.53
N ILE A 56 -5.02 0.29 1.43
CA ILE A 56 -4.99 -1.12 1.14
C ILE A 56 -3.56 -1.59 1.38
N LYS A 57 -3.37 -2.46 2.37
CA LYS A 57 -2.05 -3.03 2.69
C LYS A 57 -1.87 -4.40 2.03
N ILE A 58 -0.62 -4.82 1.90
CA ILE A 58 -0.26 -6.04 1.17
C ILE A 58 -0.95 -7.29 1.74
N PHE A 59 -0.99 -7.47 3.07
CA PHE A 59 -1.64 -8.64 3.68
C PHE A 59 -3.16 -8.54 3.63
N ASP A 60 -3.72 -7.35 3.76
CA ASP A 60 -5.18 -7.15 3.66
C ASP A 60 -5.66 -7.47 2.24
N LEU A 61 -4.89 -7.03 1.24
CA LEU A 61 -5.15 -7.34 -0.18
C LEU A 61 -5.00 -8.84 -0.47
N PHE A 62 -3.94 -9.48 0.04
CA PHE A 62 -3.77 -10.92 -0.14
C PHE A 62 -4.90 -11.72 0.52
N ASN A 63 -5.25 -11.39 1.77
CA ASN A 63 -6.35 -12.02 2.51
C ASN A 63 -7.67 -11.91 1.77
N TYR A 64 -7.96 -10.73 1.20
CA TYR A 64 -9.13 -10.53 0.35
C TYR A 64 -9.11 -11.47 -0.88
N ILE A 65 -7.98 -11.59 -1.56
CA ILE A 65 -7.86 -12.40 -2.78
C ILE A 65 -8.01 -13.90 -2.47
N VAL A 66 -7.39 -14.41 -1.41
CA VAL A 66 -7.52 -15.84 -1.03
C VAL A 66 -8.94 -16.21 -0.60
N GLU A 67 -9.71 -15.24 -0.12
CA GLU A 67 -11.11 -15.45 0.23
C GLU A 67 -12.02 -15.37 -1.00
N GLU A 68 -11.80 -14.42 -1.90
CA GLU A 68 -12.67 -14.14 -3.03
C GLU A 68 -12.47 -15.06 -4.25
N VAL A 69 -11.25 -15.53 -4.48
CA VAL A 69 -10.95 -16.38 -5.65
C VAL A 69 -11.65 -17.75 -5.55
N PRO A 70 -11.59 -18.48 -4.42
CA PRO A 70 -12.31 -19.76 -4.27
C PRO A 70 -13.84 -19.61 -4.34
N LYS A 71 -14.41 -18.45 -3.99
CA LYS A 71 -15.87 -18.21 -4.13
C LYS A 71 -16.30 -18.20 -5.60
N GLN A 72 -15.41 -17.83 -6.51
CA GLN A 72 -15.67 -17.78 -7.94
C GLN A 72 -15.37 -19.13 -8.62
N VAL A 73 -14.35 -19.85 -8.14
CA VAL A 73 -13.96 -21.17 -8.66
C VAL A 73 -13.47 -22.07 -7.49
N PRO A 74 -14.37 -22.80 -6.80
CA PRO A 74 -14.07 -23.52 -5.56
C PRO A 74 -12.92 -24.52 -5.63
N ASP A 75 -12.77 -25.24 -6.75
CA ASP A 75 -11.76 -26.29 -6.93
C ASP A 75 -10.72 -25.96 -8.02
N GLY A 76 -10.58 -24.67 -8.37
CA GLY A 76 -9.75 -24.25 -9.49
C GLY A 76 -8.44 -23.56 -9.10
N GLN A 77 -8.55 -22.48 -8.33
CA GLN A 77 -7.44 -21.57 -8.12
C GLN A 77 -7.27 -21.22 -6.64
N HIS A 78 -6.07 -21.49 -6.11
CA HIS A 78 -5.67 -21.12 -4.75
C HIS A 78 -4.53 -20.10 -4.83
N PRO A 79 -4.79 -18.82 -4.56
CA PRO A 79 -3.76 -17.79 -4.60
C PRO A 79 -2.65 -18.10 -3.57
N ILE A 80 -1.39 -18.05 -4.01
CA ILE A 80 -0.22 -18.26 -3.17
C ILE A 80 0.53 -16.95 -3.04
N PHE A 81 0.87 -16.59 -1.80
CA PHE A 81 1.79 -15.49 -1.52
C PHE A 81 3.22 -16.01 -1.47
N LYS A 82 4.13 -15.42 -2.25
CA LYS A 82 5.57 -15.69 -2.19
C LYS A 82 6.32 -14.37 -2.14
N ALA A 83 7.10 -14.17 -1.09
CA ALA A 83 8.00 -13.02 -0.97
C ALA A 83 9.22 -13.44 -0.14
N ASP A 84 10.40 -13.00 -0.57
CA ASP A 84 11.62 -13.10 0.21
C ASP A 84 11.79 -11.80 1.02
N ASN A 85 12.11 -11.91 2.31
CA ASN A 85 12.36 -10.79 3.22
C ASN A 85 11.18 -9.80 3.44
N LEU A 86 9.94 -10.29 3.48
CA LEU A 86 8.80 -9.44 3.84
C LEU A 86 8.64 -9.36 5.37
N GLU A 87 9.03 -8.22 5.96
CA GLU A 87 8.96 -8.01 7.40
C GLU A 87 7.72 -7.21 7.84
N LEU A 88 7.08 -6.44 6.94
CA LEU A 88 6.05 -5.45 7.30
C LEU A 88 4.81 -5.51 6.40
N ASN A 89 3.65 -5.20 6.99
CA ASN A 89 2.40 -5.00 6.26
C ASN A 89 2.30 -3.55 5.75
N PHE A 90 2.94 -3.26 4.60
CA PHE A 90 2.97 -1.91 4.03
C PHE A 90 1.78 -1.61 3.11
N ALA A 91 1.43 -0.33 2.98
CA ALA A 91 0.37 0.14 2.09
C ALA A 91 0.79 0.04 0.62
N VAL A 92 -0.07 -0.54 -0.22
CA VAL A 92 0.15 -0.69 -1.67
C VAL A 92 -0.76 0.23 -2.50
N ALA A 93 -1.90 0.65 -1.95
CA ALA A 93 -2.83 1.55 -2.62
C ALA A 93 -3.69 2.36 -1.63
N LEU A 94 -4.28 3.44 -2.12
CA LEU A 94 -5.37 4.15 -1.43
C LEU A 94 -6.71 3.45 -1.71
N SER A 95 -7.52 3.30 -0.67
CA SER A 95 -8.87 2.76 -0.77
C SER A 95 -9.72 3.63 -1.71
N LYS A 96 -10.44 2.99 -2.65
CA LYS A 96 -11.25 3.65 -3.70
C LYS A 96 -10.47 4.52 -4.69
N GLY A 97 -9.14 4.42 -4.71
CA GLY A 97 -8.27 5.20 -5.58
C GLY A 97 -8.03 6.61 -5.05
N GLY A 98 -6.76 7.01 -5.01
CA GLY A 98 -6.38 8.38 -4.67
C GLY A 98 -6.77 9.33 -5.79
N LYS A 99 -7.57 10.37 -5.50
CA LYS A 99 -7.61 11.53 -6.38
C LYS A 99 -6.23 12.16 -6.35
N LYS A 100 -5.55 12.26 -7.49
CA LYS A 100 -4.31 13.03 -7.62
C LYS A 100 -4.64 14.51 -7.39
N SER A 101 -4.68 14.92 -6.13
CA SER A 101 -4.71 16.33 -5.75
C SER A 101 -3.28 16.84 -5.89
N ALA A 102 -3.07 17.82 -6.77
CA ALA A 102 -1.78 18.47 -6.98
C ALA A 102 -1.45 19.44 -5.83
N VAL A 103 -1.50 18.96 -4.59
CA VAL A 103 -1.05 19.70 -3.41
C VAL A 103 0.20 18.99 -2.89
N PRO A 104 1.40 19.60 -2.98
CA PRO A 104 2.57 19.11 -2.28
C PRO A 104 2.42 19.52 -0.82
N GLY A 105 1.72 18.71 -0.05
CA GLY A 105 1.49 19.01 1.36
C GLY A 105 0.33 18.22 1.93
N CYS A 106 0.69 17.32 2.84
CA CYS A 106 -0.16 16.76 3.88
C CYS A 106 -1.23 15.73 3.44
N GLY A 107 -1.07 14.52 3.98
CA GLY A 107 -2.16 13.56 4.14
C GLY A 107 -1.98 12.29 3.33
N ALA A 108 -1.26 11.31 3.88
CA ALA A 108 -1.89 10.16 4.52
C ALA A 108 -0.77 9.15 4.88
N ASN A 109 -0.52 8.94 6.17
CA ASN A 109 0.45 7.98 6.68
C ASN A 109 -0.22 7.15 7.78
N ALA A 110 -0.85 6.04 7.42
CA ALA A 110 -1.06 4.94 8.35
C ALA A 110 0.01 3.88 8.06
N SER A 111 1.03 3.83 8.93
CA SER A 111 2.27 3.03 8.87
C SER A 111 3.28 3.38 7.75
N PRO A 112 3.80 4.62 7.77
CA PRO A 112 5.24 4.87 7.91
C PRO A 112 5.59 5.97 8.94
N GLN A 113 4.69 6.27 9.90
CA GLN A 113 4.97 7.30 10.91
C GLN A 113 6.20 7.02 11.76
N LEU A 114 6.56 5.74 11.98
CA LEU A 114 7.74 5.39 12.75
C LEU A 114 9.02 5.83 12.01
N ASP A 115 9.22 5.36 10.78
CA ASP A 115 10.43 5.68 10.00
C ASP A 115 10.54 7.17 9.70
N ASP A 116 9.42 7.83 9.40
CA ASP A 116 9.38 9.29 9.23
C ASP A 116 9.73 10.01 10.54
N ALA A 117 9.22 9.56 11.69
CA ALA A 117 9.55 10.16 12.99
C ALA A 117 11.03 9.96 13.38
N TRP A 118 11.60 8.80 13.05
CA TRP A 118 13.02 8.52 13.28
C TRP A 118 13.92 9.35 12.37
N ALA A 119 13.57 9.48 11.09
CA ALA A 119 14.31 10.31 10.13
C ALA A 119 14.21 11.80 10.46
N ALA A 120 13.03 12.27 10.88
CA ALA A 120 12.83 13.63 11.33
C ALA A 120 13.55 13.92 12.65
N LEU A 121 13.59 12.97 13.58
CA LEU A 121 14.42 13.09 14.78
C LEU A 121 15.91 13.16 14.42
N GLU A 122 16.38 12.34 13.46
CA GLU A 122 17.76 12.37 12.98
C GLU A 122 18.13 13.75 12.44
N SER A 123 17.33 14.32 11.54
CA SER A 123 17.62 15.64 10.97
C SER A 123 17.70 16.72 12.04
N VAL A 124 16.75 16.71 12.99
CA VAL A 124 16.73 17.69 14.07
C VAL A 124 17.94 17.52 15.00
N LEU A 125 18.32 16.28 15.34
CA LEU A 125 19.48 16.03 16.19
C LEU A 125 20.81 16.37 15.50
N VAL A 126 20.92 16.21 14.19
CA VAL A 126 22.10 16.65 13.43
C VAL A 126 22.23 18.16 13.42
N ASP A 127 21.11 18.88 13.31
CA ASP A 127 21.08 20.35 13.34
C ASP A 127 21.40 20.91 14.73
N LEU A 128 20.88 20.28 15.79
CA LEU A 128 21.12 20.70 17.18
C LEU A 128 22.49 20.25 17.73
N TYR A 129 22.96 19.08 17.31
CA TYR A 129 24.17 18.43 17.80
C TYR A 129 25.07 17.95 16.64
N PRO A 130 25.79 18.88 15.97
CA PRO A 130 26.59 18.57 14.80
C PRO A 130 27.79 17.65 15.10
N PHE A 131 28.20 17.53 16.36
CA PHE A 131 29.29 16.65 16.79
C PHE A 131 28.85 15.21 17.09
N GLY A 132 27.56 14.90 16.93
CA GLY A 132 26.98 13.57 17.07
C GLY A 132 26.42 13.26 18.47
N PRO A 133 26.04 12.00 18.74
CA PRO A 133 25.41 11.57 20.00
C PRO A 133 26.28 11.71 21.26
N ARG A 134 27.57 12.00 21.09
CA ARG A 134 28.51 12.32 22.19
C ARG A 134 28.42 13.77 22.64
N ASP A 135 27.85 14.64 21.80
CA ASP A 135 27.76 16.06 22.07
C ASP A 135 26.83 16.30 23.27
N GLN A 136 27.29 17.14 24.21
CA GLN A 136 26.62 17.42 25.48
C GLN A 136 26.21 16.16 26.29
N GLU A 137 26.89 15.04 26.04
CA GLU A 137 26.57 13.73 26.63
C GLU A 137 25.09 13.32 26.46
N ILE A 138 24.42 13.82 25.40
CA ILE A 138 22.98 13.65 25.19
C ILE A 138 22.56 12.17 25.22
N TRP A 139 23.39 11.29 24.67
CA TRP A 139 23.14 9.85 24.67
C TRP A 139 23.22 9.23 26.07
N SER A 140 24.20 9.64 26.88
CA SER A 140 24.35 9.18 28.28
C SER A 140 23.19 9.69 29.13
N ARG A 141 22.81 10.97 28.97
CA ARG A 141 21.70 11.61 29.67
C ARG A 141 20.34 10.97 29.35
N ALA A 142 20.17 10.45 28.14
CA ALA A 142 18.99 9.70 27.74
C ALA A 142 18.94 8.25 28.31
N GLY A 143 19.96 7.83 29.08
CA GLY A 143 20.07 6.48 29.64
C GLY A 143 20.80 5.49 28.74
N GLY A 144 21.52 6.01 27.74
CA GLY A 144 22.34 5.26 26.79
C GLY A 144 23.76 5.03 27.28
N ASP A 145 24.44 4.05 26.72
CA ASP A 145 25.86 3.80 26.98
C ASP A 145 26.66 4.15 25.73
N LEU A 146 27.56 5.14 25.85
CA LEU A 146 28.43 5.61 24.77
C LEU A 146 29.33 4.49 24.24
N SER A 147 29.72 3.54 25.09
CA SER A 147 30.60 2.42 24.74
C SER A 147 29.98 1.49 23.69
N ARG A 148 28.65 1.54 23.54
CA ARG A 148 27.90 0.73 22.57
C ARG A 148 27.74 1.39 21.22
N LEU A 149 28.12 2.67 21.09
CA LEU A 149 28.07 3.42 19.82
C LEU A 149 29.32 3.17 19.00
N GLU A 150 29.19 3.27 17.68
CA GLU A 150 30.38 3.23 16.80
C GLU A 150 30.93 4.65 16.64
N PHE A 151 32.24 4.75 16.42
CA PHE A 151 32.90 6.02 16.18
C PHE A 151 32.89 6.32 14.69
N HIS A 152 32.27 7.43 14.30
CA HIS A 152 32.14 7.85 12.91
C HIS A 152 32.87 9.17 12.71
N SER A 153 33.26 9.44 11.46
CA SER A 153 33.91 10.69 11.08
C SER A 153 32.94 11.89 11.01
N SER A 154 31.65 11.67 10.75
CA SER A 154 30.62 12.72 10.71
C SER A 154 29.56 12.54 11.80
N GLY A 155 29.08 13.67 12.35
CA GLY A 155 28.02 13.67 13.35
C GLY A 155 26.71 13.07 12.84
N GLN A 156 26.38 13.29 11.56
CA GLN A 156 25.23 12.67 10.91
C GLN A 156 25.33 11.15 10.84
N ALA A 157 26.46 10.60 10.36
CA ALA A 157 26.63 9.15 10.33
C ALA A 157 26.62 8.53 11.73
N ALA A 158 27.13 9.26 12.72
CA ALA A 158 27.06 8.86 14.13
C ALA A 158 25.64 8.86 14.68
N TRP A 159 24.80 9.83 14.32
CA TRP A 159 23.38 9.83 14.69
C TRP A 159 22.61 8.72 13.99
N HIS A 160 22.81 8.53 12.69
CA HIS A 160 22.12 7.52 11.92
C HIS A 160 22.36 6.10 12.46
N SER A 161 23.61 5.75 12.75
CA SER A 161 23.98 4.46 13.34
C SER A 161 23.48 4.29 14.78
N ALA A 162 23.52 5.36 15.59
CA ALA A 162 23.03 5.35 16.95
C ALA A 162 21.52 5.09 17.00
N LEU A 163 20.73 5.81 16.18
CA LEU A 163 19.30 5.62 16.06
C LEU A 163 18.95 4.23 15.50
N ARG A 164 19.75 3.70 14.56
CA ARG A 164 19.59 2.33 14.07
C ARG A 164 19.83 1.28 15.17
N LYS A 165 20.86 1.47 16.00
CA LYS A 165 21.11 0.61 17.17
C LYS A 165 19.96 0.71 18.18
N LEU A 166 19.40 1.90 18.38
CA LEU A 166 18.25 2.11 19.26
C LEU A 166 16.98 1.41 18.75
N LYS A 167 16.71 1.47 17.44
CA LYS A 167 15.61 0.74 16.80
C LYS A 167 15.68 -0.78 17.03
N GLN A 168 16.90 -1.32 17.06
CA GLN A 168 17.15 -2.75 17.28
C GLN A 168 17.16 -3.13 18.77
N GLY A 169 16.80 -2.21 19.68
CA GLY A 169 16.81 -2.44 21.13
C GLY A 169 18.21 -2.43 21.77
N GLY A 170 19.20 -1.92 21.04
CA GLY A 170 20.56 -1.70 21.52
C GLY A 170 20.78 -0.26 22.02
N GLY A 171 22.00 0.03 22.50
CA GLY A 171 22.41 1.40 22.83
C GLY A 171 22.39 1.79 24.32
N GLY A 172 21.88 0.94 25.22
CA GLY A 172 21.91 1.18 26.67
C GLY A 172 20.89 0.32 27.44
N ARG A 173 20.75 0.52 28.75
CA ARG A 173 19.74 -0.19 29.58
C ARG A 173 18.39 0.55 29.65
N SER A 174 18.35 1.85 29.33
CA SER A 174 17.15 2.68 29.54
C SER A 174 16.92 3.72 28.45
N ILE A 175 17.73 3.72 27.39
CA ILE A 175 17.54 4.64 26.27
C ILE A 175 16.39 4.19 25.38
N THR A 176 15.48 5.11 25.11
CA THR A 176 14.32 4.93 24.23
C THR A 176 14.12 6.21 23.43
N PHE A 177 13.31 6.16 22.36
CA PHE A 177 12.95 7.34 21.58
C PHE A 177 12.44 8.48 22.48
N ALA A 178 11.55 8.15 23.42
CA ALA A 178 10.95 9.11 24.33
C ALA A 178 11.98 9.73 25.30
N THR A 179 12.93 8.96 25.83
CA THR A 179 13.94 9.50 26.76
C THR A 179 14.95 10.38 26.04
N LEU A 180 15.34 10.02 24.81
CA LEU A 180 16.22 10.83 23.98
C LEU A 180 15.56 12.14 23.55
N LEU A 181 14.31 12.09 23.12
CA LEU A 181 13.54 13.28 22.78
C LEU A 181 13.35 14.20 23.99
N LYS A 182 13.02 13.64 25.16
CA LYS A 182 12.88 14.40 26.41
C LYS A 182 14.18 15.10 26.82
N ALA A 183 15.32 14.42 26.65
CA ALA A 183 16.63 15.01 26.92
C ALA A 183 16.89 16.20 25.98
N ALA A 184 16.64 16.03 24.67
CA ALA A 184 16.79 17.11 23.69
C ALA A 184 15.84 18.29 23.95
N GLN A 185 14.59 18.03 24.34
CA GLN A 185 13.62 19.07 24.73
C GLN A 185 14.04 19.84 26.00
N THR A 186 14.74 19.19 26.93
CA THR A 186 15.25 19.84 28.14
C THR A 186 16.33 20.86 27.80
N ASP A 187 17.19 20.53 26.82
CA ASP A 187 18.28 21.41 26.40
C ASP A 187 17.80 22.52 25.44
N PHE A 188 16.77 22.24 24.61
CA PHE A 188 16.23 23.18 23.62
C PHE A 188 14.70 23.33 23.70
N ALA A 189 14.20 23.84 24.82
CA ALA A 189 12.77 23.98 25.10
C ALA A 189 11.98 24.84 24.09
N ASN A 190 12.64 25.70 23.32
CA ASN A 190 12.00 26.62 22.36
C ASN A 190 12.03 26.13 20.90
N HIS A 191 12.50 24.92 20.61
CA HIS A 191 12.64 24.47 19.23
C HIS A 191 11.32 23.87 18.70
N PRO A 192 10.68 24.48 17.68
CA PRO A 192 9.36 24.06 17.20
C PRO A 192 9.37 22.65 16.59
N GLN A 193 10.50 22.21 16.03
CA GLN A 193 10.61 20.87 15.41
C GLN A 193 10.65 19.74 16.45
N LEU A 194 11.16 19.99 17.67
CA LEU A 194 11.13 19.00 18.77
C LEU A 194 9.73 18.83 19.36
N ALA A 195 8.88 19.86 19.25
CA ALA A 195 7.49 19.83 19.71
C ALA A 195 6.55 19.07 18.76
N LEU A 196 6.93 18.97 17.47
CA LEU A 196 6.17 18.24 16.45
C LEU A 196 6.43 16.73 16.47
N LEU A 197 7.56 16.30 17.03
CA LEU A 197 7.91 14.89 17.16
C LEU A 197 7.22 14.31 18.40
N GLN A 198 6.27 13.41 18.21
CA GLN A 198 5.66 12.62 19.29
C GLN A 198 6.23 11.20 19.28
N ALA A 199 6.43 10.65 20.47
CA ALA A 199 6.78 9.24 20.62
C ALA A 199 5.58 8.37 20.17
N PRO A 200 5.81 7.34 19.34
CA PRO A 200 4.80 6.36 18.98
C PRO A 200 4.43 5.45 20.15
#